data_AF-A0A9X8M5D5-F1
#
_entry.id   AF-A0A9X8M5D5-F1
#
_cell.length_a   1.000
_cell.length_b   1.000
_cell.length_c   1.000
_cell.angle_alpha   90.00
_cell.angle_beta   90.00
_cell.angle_gamma   90.00
#
_symmetry.space_group_name_H-M   'P 1'
#
loop_
_entity.id
_entity.type
_entity.pdbx_description
1 polymer ?
#
loop_
_entity_poly.entity_id
_entity_poly.type
_entity_poly.pdbx_seq_one_letter_code
_entity_poly.pdbx_strand_id
1 'polypeptide(L)'
;MYVELLIKKGAFFLVKDNDVINIKYKQMDKDPEIKEITNEIERIILGDKAVGLLEHLGLTAGKVQKFLDEQWEKEFDELLEENKNYIFEETRNRSINMFQMWMKEMKGTEIKFTEEIIFEKLDEFQRKAELQVIEELVEARL
;
A
#
# COMPACT_ATOMS: atom_id res chain seq x y z
N MET A 1 -19.37 -3.83 20.17
CA MET A 1 -19.74 -2.53 19.57
C MET A 1 -18.54 -1.61 19.27
N TYR A 2 -17.42 -1.65 20.03
CA TYR A 2 -16.22 -0.83 19.73
C TYR A 2 -15.19 -1.49 18.78
N VAL A 3 -15.12 -2.82 18.74
CA VAL A 3 -14.18 -3.55 17.86
C VAL A 3 -14.57 -3.44 16.38
N GLU A 4 -15.86 -3.49 16.06
CA GLU A 4 -16.37 -3.27 14.69
C GLU A 4 -16.11 -1.84 14.19
N LEU A 5 -16.01 -0.87 15.10
CA LEU A 5 -15.75 0.53 14.77
C LEU A 5 -14.27 0.79 14.47
N LEU A 6 -13.36 0.06 15.12
CA LEU A 6 -11.92 0.08 14.84
C LEU A 6 -11.60 -0.67 13.53
N ILE A 7 -12.23 -1.82 13.29
CA ILE A 7 -12.10 -2.56 12.03
C ILE A 7 -12.66 -1.74 10.86
N LYS A 8 -13.81 -1.06 11.04
CA LYS A 8 -14.36 -0.15 10.02
C LYS A 8 -13.53 1.09 9.76
N LYS A 9 -12.74 1.57 10.73
CA LYS A 9 -11.87 2.75 10.56
C LYS A 9 -10.49 2.41 10.02
N GLY A 10 -9.92 1.25 10.38
CA GLY A 10 -8.64 0.76 9.82
C GLY A 10 -8.76 0.44 8.32
N ALA A 11 -9.88 -0.16 7.92
CA ALA A 11 -10.16 -0.46 6.50
C ALA A 11 -10.61 0.75 5.65
N PHE A 12 -10.70 1.96 6.22
CA PHE A 12 -11.36 3.10 5.56
C PHE A 12 -10.43 3.97 4.68
N PHE A 13 -9.12 3.70 4.61
CA PHE A 13 -8.18 4.60 3.95
C PHE A 13 -7.81 4.27 2.49
N LEU A 14 -8.47 3.28 1.86
CA LEU A 14 -8.15 2.86 0.48
C LEU A 14 -9.27 3.07 -0.53
N VAL A 15 -10.26 3.92 -0.25
CA VAL A 15 -11.20 4.34 -1.30
C VAL A 15 -10.49 5.37 -2.19
N LYS A 16 -9.76 4.89 -3.20
CA LYS A 16 -9.19 5.76 -4.24
C LYS A 16 -10.29 6.18 -5.21
N ASP A 17 -10.35 7.49 -5.48
CA ASP A 17 -11.19 8.09 -6.51
C ASP A 17 -10.85 7.53 -7.91
N ASN A 18 -11.75 6.72 -8.45
CA ASN A 18 -11.62 6.02 -9.74
C ASN A 18 -11.43 6.95 -10.96
N ASP A 19 -11.81 8.24 -10.84
CA ASP A 19 -11.77 9.19 -11.95
C ASP A 19 -10.38 9.78 -12.22
N VAL A 20 -9.56 9.98 -11.18
CA VAL A 20 -8.20 10.55 -11.29
C VAL A 20 -7.22 9.52 -11.87
N ILE A 21 -7.43 8.25 -11.52
CA ILE A 21 -6.58 7.12 -11.93
C ILE A 21 -6.61 6.91 -13.45
N ASN A 22 -7.77 7.02 -14.09
CA ASN A 22 -7.89 6.84 -15.54
C ASN A 22 -7.23 7.96 -16.36
N ILE A 23 -6.96 9.13 -15.77
CA ILE A 23 -6.26 10.24 -16.45
C ILE A 23 -4.76 9.96 -16.51
N LYS A 24 -4.16 9.45 -15.43
CA LYS A 24 -2.73 9.09 -15.35
C LYS A 24 -2.34 8.13 -16.48
N TYR A 25 -3.07 7.03 -16.64
CA TYR A 25 -2.73 6.02 -17.65
C TYR A 25 -2.87 6.56 -19.08
N LYS A 26 -3.89 7.38 -19.34
CA LYS A 26 -4.07 8.05 -20.64
C LYS A 26 -2.99 9.10 -20.91
N GLN A 27 -2.40 9.70 -19.89
CA GLN A 27 -1.27 10.61 -20.03
C GLN A 27 0.01 9.84 -20.37
N MET A 28 0.24 8.68 -19.75
CA MET A 28 1.38 7.82 -20.08
C MET A 28 1.37 7.37 -21.55
N ASP A 29 0.20 7.05 -22.11
CA ASP A 29 0.05 6.69 -23.52
C ASP A 29 0.39 7.85 -24.49
N LYS A 30 0.34 9.10 -24.01
CA LYS A 30 0.62 10.30 -24.79
C LYS A 30 2.01 10.89 -24.53
N ASP A 31 2.75 10.30 -23.61
CA ASP A 31 4.06 10.79 -23.21
C ASP A 31 5.09 10.42 -24.30
N PRO A 32 5.74 11.43 -24.94
CA PRO A 32 6.70 11.18 -26.00
C PRO A 32 7.95 10.44 -25.51
N GLU A 33 8.38 10.65 -24.27
CA GLU A 33 9.57 9.97 -23.71
C GLU A 33 9.29 8.47 -23.51
N ILE A 34 8.11 8.13 -22.97
CA ILE A 34 7.68 6.74 -22.81
C ILE A 34 7.55 6.06 -24.18
N LYS A 35 7.02 6.78 -25.19
CA LYS A 35 6.88 6.25 -26.55
C LYS A 35 8.24 6.00 -27.21
N GLU A 36 9.21 6.89 -27.01
CA GLU A 36 10.57 6.73 -27.52
C GLU A 36 11.24 5.48 -26.93
N ILE A 37 11.19 5.33 -25.60
CA ILE A 37 11.75 4.17 -24.89
C ILE A 37 11.06 2.87 -25.35
N THR A 38 9.73 2.87 -25.44
CA THR A 38 8.96 1.68 -25.86
C THR A 38 9.34 1.26 -27.29
N ASN A 39 9.43 2.23 -28.21
CA ASN A 39 9.83 1.96 -29.59
C ASN A 39 11.28 1.46 -29.69
N GLU A 40 12.18 1.94 -28.85
CA GLU A 40 13.56 1.46 -28.79
C GLU A 40 13.64 0.02 -28.28
N ILE A 41 12.88 -0.31 -27.23
CA ILE A 41 12.75 -1.69 -26.71
C ILE A 41 12.18 -2.62 -27.80
N GLU A 42 11.11 -2.21 -28.49
CA GLU A 42 10.55 -2.98 -29.60
C GLU A 42 11.56 -3.17 -30.73
N ARG A 43 12.32 -2.13 -31.07
CA ARG A 43 13.39 -2.22 -32.07
C ARG A 43 14.46 -3.23 -31.66
N ILE A 44 14.86 -3.24 -30.38
CA ILE A 44 15.88 -4.15 -29.86
C ILE A 44 15.37 -5.60 -29.87
N ILE A 45 14.14 -5.84 -29.42
CA ILE A 45 13.60 -7.19 -29.22
C ILE A 45 13.04 -7.78 -30.52
N LEU A 46 12.34 -6.97 -31.31
CA LEU A 46 11.52 -7.42 -32.45
C LEU A 46 12.04 -6.90 -33.81
N GLY A 47 12.99 -5.98 -33.81
CA GLY A 47 13.58 -5.37 -35.02
C GLY A 47 12.80 -4.17 -35.56
N ASP A 48 13.43 -3.41 -36.47
CA ASP A 48 12.90 -2.14 -37.00
C ASP A 48 11.49 -2.20 -37.61
N LYS A 49 11.10 -3.36 -38.16
CA LYS A 49 9.79 -3.55 -38.81
C LYS A 49 8.64 -3.75 -37.83
N ALA A 50 8.95 -4.03 -36.56
CA ALA A 50 7.98 -4.34 -35.52
C ALA A 50 7.78 -3.18 -34.53
N VAL A 51 8.40 -2.03 -34.76
CA VAL A 51 8.17 -0.82 -33.96
C VAL A 51 6.71 -0.39 -34.09
N GLY A 52 6.05 -0.15 -32.97
CA GLY A 52 4.62 0.14 -32.84
C GLY A 52 3.73 -1.10 -32.79
N LEU A 53 4.27 -2.32 -32.76
CA LEU A 53 3.49 -3.55 -32.70
C LEU A 53 2.71 -3.67 -31.38
N LEU A 54 3.33 -3.33 -30.25
CA LEU A 54 2.68 -3.35 -28.94
C LEU A 54 1.50 -2.38 -28.90
N GLU A 55 1.64 -1.19 -29.47
CA GLU A 55 0.55 -0.21 -29.60
C GLU A 55 -0.59 -0.76 -30.47
N HIS A 56 -0.28 -1.42 -31.59
CA HIS A 56 -1.28 -2.07 -32.46
C HIS A 56 -2.00 -3.23 -31.78
N LEU A 57 -1.32 -3.98 -30.92
CA LEU A 57 -1.92 -5.04 -30.10
C LEU A 57 -2.68 -4.49 -28.89
N GLY A 58 -2.69 -3.17 -28.70
CA GLY A 58 -3.35 -2.52 -27.59
C GLY A 58 -2.62 -2.69 -26.25
N LEU A 59 -1.34 -3.07 -26.27
CA LEU A 59 -0.44 -3.17 -25.12
C LEU A 59 0.28 -1.84 -24.92
N THR A 60 -0.48 -0.76 -24.72
CA THR A 60 0.07 0.57 -24.46
C THR A 60 0.61 0.66 -23.03
N ALA A 61 1.60 1.52 -22.80
CA ALA A 61 2.23 1.68 -21.49
C ALA A 61 1.21 1.97 -20.38
N GLY A 62 0.20 2.81 -20.65
CA GLY A 62 -0.88 3.11 -19.71
C GLY A 62 -1.75 1.89 -19.40
N LYS A 63 -2.07 1.06 -20.40
CA LYS A 63 -2.84 -0.17 -20.18
C LYS A 63 -2.06 -1.22 -19.41
N VAL A 64 -0.78 -1.40 -19.74
CA VAL A 64 0.10 -2.32 -19.02
C VAL A 64 0.26 -1.87 -17.57
N GLN A 65 0.52 -0.58 -17.33
CA GLN A 65 0.61 -0.04 -15.98
C GLN A 65 -0.69 -0.19 -15.21
N LYS A 66 -1.83 0.09 -15.84
CA LYS A 66 -3.15 -0.12 -15.22
C LYS A 66 -3.34 -1.57 -14.79
N PHE A 67 -3.04 -2.52 -15.67
CA PHE A 67 -3.15 -3.94 -15.36
C PHE A 67 -2.23 -4.35 -14.21
N LEU A 68 -0.98 -3.88 -14.20
CA LEU A 68 -0.03 -4.15 -13.11
C LEU A 68 -0.51 -3.56 -11.78
N ASP A 69 -1.00 -2.32 -11.79
CA ASP A 69 -1.54 -1.67 -10.59
C ASP A 69 -2.77 -2.45 -10.05
N GLU A 70 -3.69 -2.86 -10.94
CA GLU A 70 -4.87 -3.66 -10.55
C GLU A 70 -4.51 -5.07 -10.03
N GLN A 71 -3.52 -5.73 -10.63
CA GLN A 71 -3.02 -7.02 -10.13
C GLN A 71 -2.36 -6.86 -8.76
N TRP A 72 -1.53 -5.82 -8.59
CA TRP A 72 -0.88 -5.56 -7.32
C TRP A 72 -1.90 -5.27 -6.21
N GLU A 73 -2.94 -4.47 -6.49
CA GLU A 73 -4.03 -4.23 -5.53
C GLU A 73 -4.73 -5.55 -5.14
N LYS A 74 -5.01 -6.42 -6.11
CA LYS A 74 -5.61 -7.74 -5.85
C LYS A 74 -4.70 -8.64 -5.01
N GLU A 75 -3.41 -8.73 -5.34
CA GLU A 75 -2.43 -9.54 -4.61
C GLU A 75 -2.24 -9.03 -3.18
N PHE A 76 -2.27 -7.70 -3.00
CA PHE A 76 -2.21 -7.07 -1.70
C PHE A 76 -3.45 -7.38 -0.85
N ASP A 77 -4.66 -7.26 -1.42
CA ASP A 77 -5.91 -7.62 -0.73
C ASP A 77 -5.93 -9.10 -0.33
N GLU A 78 -5.47 -9.99 -1.20
CA GLU A 78 -5.33 -11.43 -0.92
C GLU A 78 -4.35 -11.68 0.23
N LEU A 79 -3.18 -11.02 0.21
CA LEU A 79 -2.19 -11.11 1.31
C LEU A 79 -2.81 -10.69 2.64
N LEU A 80 -3.56 -9.59 2.66
CA LEU A 80 -4.21 -9.11 3.88
C LEU A 80 -5.26 -10.09 4.40
N GLU A 81 -6.09 -10.66 3.52
CA GLU A 81 -7.14 -11.59 3.94
C GLU A 81 -6.55 -12.94 4.40
N GLU A 82 -5.53 -13.45 3.71
CA GLU A 82 -4.82 -14.68 4.09
C GLU A 82 -4.15 -14.55 5.47
N ASN A 83 -3.61 -13.37 5.78
CA ASN A 83 -2.83 -13.13 7.00
C ASN A 83 -3.61 -12.38 8.09
N LYS A 84 -4.92 -12.15 7.91
CA LYS A 84 -5.76 -11.31 8.78
C LYS A 84 -5.64 -11.63 10.28
N ASN A 85 -5.66 -12.92 10.63
CA ASN A 85 -5.55 -13.34 12.03
C ASN A 85 -4.16 -13.06 12.58
N TYR A 86 -3.11 -13.35 11.81
CA TYR A 86 -1.74 -13.06 12.17
C TYR A 86 -1.50 -11.55 12.33
N ILE A 87 -1.97 -10.75 11.36
CA ILE A 87 -1.91 -9.29 11.41
C ILE A 87 -2.55 -8.78 12.70
N PHE A 88 -3.76 -9.24 13.03
CA PHE A 88 -4.46 -8.83 14.23
C PHE A 88 -3.70 -9.20 15.51
N GLU A 89 -3.24 -10.44 15.62
CA GLU A 89 -2.54 -10.92 16.81
C GLU A 89 -1.20 -10.21 17.02
N GLU A 90 -0.39 -10.09 15.96
CA GLU A 90 0.92 -9.46 16.07
C GLU A 90 0.85 -7.94 16.24
N THR A 91 -0.08 -7.28 15.56
CA THR A 91 -0.34 -5.85 15.77
C THR A 91 -0.69 -5.59 17.23
N ARG A 92 -1.55 -6.42 17.82
CA ARG A 92 -1.94 -6.30 19.23
C ARG A 92 -0.77 -6.54 20.16
N ASN A 93 0.02 -7.59 19.94
CA ASN A 93 1.17 -7.90 20.79
C ASN A 93 2.21 -6.77 20.75
N ARG A 94 2.56 -6.31 19.55
CA ARG A 94 3.56 -5.25 19.34
C ARG A 94 3.09 -3.90 19.89
N SER A 95 1.85 -3.51 19.63
CA SER A 95 1.29 -2.25 20.17
C SER A 95 1.26 -2.23 21.69
N ILE A 96 0.90 -3.35 22.34
CA ILE A 96 0.97 -3.49 23.80
C ILE A 96 2.41 -3.37 24.29
N ASN A 97 3.37 -4.02 23.63
CA ASN A 97 4.79 -3.92 24.00
C ASN A 97 5.31 -2.48 23.87
N MET A 98 5.00 -1.78 22.78
CA MET A 98 5.35 -0.37 22.58
C MET A 98 4.74 0.52 23.66
N PHE A 99 3.46 0.31 23.97
CA PHE A 99 2.77 1.07 25.02
C PHE A 99 3.40 0.81 26.40
N GLN A 100 3.75 -0.43 26.73
CA GLN A 100 4.45 -0.76 27.97
C GLN A 100 5.83 -0.11 28.06
N MET A 101 6.59 -0.06 26.97
CA MET A 101 7.89 0.63 26.91
C MET A 101 7.71 2.12 27.14
N TRP A 102 6.76 2.74 26.44
CA TRP A 102 6.43 4.14 26.61
C TRP A 102 6.02 4.47 28.06
N MET A 103 5.16 3.66 28.67
CA MET A 103 4.77 3.81 30.08
C MET A 103 5.96 3.70 31.05
N LYS A 104 6.97 2.87 30.74
CA LYS A 104 8.20 2.76 31.54
C LYS A 104 9.09 3.98 31.40
N GLU A 105 9.24 4.52 30.19
CA GLU A 105 10.00 5.74 29.91
C GLU A 105 9.37 6.95 30.61
N MET A 106 8.03 7.00 30.63
CA MET A 106 7.28 8.09 31.22
C MET A 106 7.23 8.09 32.76
N LYS A 107 7.56 6.97 33.43
CA LYS A 107 7.57 6.86 34.91
C LYS A 107 8.57 7.79 35.62
N GLY A 108 9.44 8.49 34.87
CA GLY A 108 10.36 9.50 35.39
C GLY A 108 10.10 10.94 34.92
N THR A 109 9.02 11.18 34.18
CA THR A 109 8.70 12.49 33.59
C THR A 109 7.48 13.13 34.27
N GLU A 110 7.46 14.46 34.39
CA GLU A 110 6.31 15.24 34.92
C GLU A 110 5.09 15.29 33.97
N ILE A 111 5.03 14.39 33.00
CA ILE A 111 3.96 14.37 31.99
C ILE A 111 2.65 13.96 32.68
N LYS A 112 1.65 14.85 32.61
CA LYS A 112 0.30 14.54 33.07
C LYS A 112 -0.34 13.56 32.11
N PHE A 113 -0.57 12.34 32.59
CA PHE A 113 -1.38 11.35 31.88
C PHE A 113 -2.85 11.77 31.89
N THR A 114 -3.29 12.45 30.84
CA THR A 114 -4.71 12.59 30.55
C THR A 114 -5.19 11.37 29.77
N GLU A 115 -6.47 11.07 29.88
CA GLU A 115 -7.12 9.99 29.13
C GLU A 115 -6.94 10.16 27.61
N GLU A 116 -7.02 11.40 27.12
CA GLU A 116 -6.81 11.77 25.73
C GLU A 116 -5.41 11.39 25.23
N ILE A 117 -4.35 11.72 25.97
CA ILE A 117 -2.96 11.39 25.59
C ILE A 117 -2.75 9.88 25.53
N ILE A 118 -3.37 9.13 26.45
CA ILE A 118 -3.28 7.67 26.47
C ILE A 118 -3.95 7.07 25.23
N PHE A 119 -5.16 7.55 24.89
CA PHE A 119 -5.87 7.06 23.70
C PHE A 119 -5.15 7.42 22.40
N GLU A 120 -4.63 8.65 22.28
CA GLU A 120 -3.83 9.05 21.11
C GLU A 120 -2.60 8.17 20.96
N LYS A 121 -1.89 7.86 22.05
CA LYS A 121 -0.72 6.99 22.00
C LYS A 121 -1.05 5.53 21.69
N LEU A 122 -2.18 5.03 22.16
CA LEU A 122 -2.65 3.69 21.80
C LEU A 122 -2.97 3.59 20.31
N ASP A 123 -3.67 4.58 19.74
CA ASP A 123 -3.98 4.62 18.30
C ASP A 123 -2.70 4.74 17.46
N GLU A 124 -1.75 5.59 17.88
CA GLU A 124 -0.44 5.73 17.23
C GLU A 124 0.34 4.40 17.20
N PHE A 125 0.47 3.73 18.35
CA PHE A 125 1.20 2.47 18.42
C PHE A 125 0.49 1.32 17.72
N GLN A 126 -0.85 1.31 17.74
CA GLN A 126 -1.61 0.33 16.98
C GLN A 126 -1.35 0.48 15.48
N ARG A 127 -1.47 1.69 14.92
CA ARG A 127 -1.19 1.94 13.51
C ARG A 127 0.25 1.63 13.12
N LYS A 128 1.20 2.02 13.98
CA LYS A 128 2.62 1.74 13.74
C LYS A 128 2.90 0.24 13.72
N ALA A 129 2.32 -0.52 14.66
CA ALA A 129 2.48 -1.96 14.72
C ALA A 129 1.84 -2.65 13.51
N GLU A 130 0.65 -2.21 13.09
CA GLU A 130 -0.04 -2.76 11.91
C GLU A 130 0.77 -2.55 10.63
N LEU A 131 1.30 -1.34 10.43
CA LEU A 131 2.18 -1.05 9.28
C LEU A 131 3.42 -1.92 9.28
N GLN A 132 4.11 -2.07 10.42
CA GLN A 132 5.29 -2.92 10.50
C GLN A 132 5.00 -4.37 10.16
N VAL A 133 3.87 -4.92 10.63
CA VAL A 133 3.49 -6.31 10.35
C VAL A 133 3.15 -6.49 8.87
N ILE A 134 2.44 -5.52 8.27
CA ILE A 134 2.12 -5.58 6.84
C ILE A 134 3.38 -5.43 5.98
N GLU A 135 4.29 -4.51 6.33
CA GLU A 135 5.58 -4.33 5.64
C GLU A 135 6.38 -5.64 5.65
N GLU A 136 6.50 -6.30 6.80
CA GLU A 136 7.19 -7.60 6.91
C GLU A 136 6.54 -8.68 6.03
N LEU A 137 5.20 -8.71 5.94
CA LEU A 137 4.49 -9.66 5.08
C LEU A 137 4.72 -9.38 3.59
N VAL A 138 4.78 -8.11 3.20
CA VAL A 138 5.10 -7.70 1.83
C VAL A 138 6.55 -8.06 1.49
N GLU A 139 7.50 -7.75 2.37
CA GLU A 139 8.93 -8.08 2.19
C GLU A 139 9.16 -9.58 2.10
N ALA A 140 8.43 -10.40 2.87
CA ALA A 140 8.54 -11.86 2.82
C ALA A 140 8.03 -12.48 1.50
N ARG A 141 7.27 -11.73 0.69
CA ARG A 141 6.78 -12.15 -0.63
C ARG A 141 7.63 -11.65 -1.81
N LEU A 142 8.58 -10.74 -1.58
CA LEU A 142 9.51 -10.20 -2.60
C LEU A 142 10.76 -11.09 -2.76
#